data_AF-A0A7D9DEN2-F1
#
_entry.id   AF-A0A7D9DEN2-F1
#
_cell.length_a   1.000
_cell.length_b   1.000
_cell.length_c   1.000
_cell.angle_alpha   90.00
_cell.angle_beta   90.00
_cell.angle_gamma   90.00
#
_symmetry.space_group_name_H-M   'P 1'
#
loop_
_entity.id
_entity.type
_entity.pdbx_description
1 polymer ?
#
loop_
_entity_poly.entity_id
_entity_poly.type
_entity_poly.pdbx_seq_one_letter_code
_entity_poly.pdbx_strand_id
1 'polypeptide(L)'
;MVYYDDLETCNPLGSRATKHKLGAFYYTLGNIEPMHRSSEKAIQLLCLCKTLNIKKYGIDAFHEKYFVLHTKDGYDQCCDQVLAFGEHFSKTYGINRRSILNESRFFHVVGRLPTDAMHDILEGVLHYEMKEMLKDFIKVHHMFTLEDLNSRIARFDFGYYNDKNKPSPITEQKLSLNDHSLKQHG
;
A
#
# COMPACT_ATOMS: atom_id res chain seq x y z
N MET A 1 -9.91 4.09 19.26
CA MET A 1 -11.16 4.06 18.47
C MET A 1 -10.77 3.63 17.07
N VAL A 2 -11.44 2.61 16.53
CA VAL A 2 -11.15 2.04 15.21
C VAL A 2 -12.21 2.52 14.24
N TYR A 3 -11.79 2.90 13.04
CA TYR A 3 -12.62 3.44 11.97
C TYR A 3 -12.43 2.59 10.72
N TYR A 4 -13.47 2.52 9.90
CA TYR A 4 -13.47 1.79 8.64
C TYR A 4 -13.86 2.75 7.52
N ASP A 5 -13.12 2.72 6.42
CA ASP A 5 -13.46 3.44 5.20
C ASP A 5 -13.26 2.54 3.97
N ASP A 6 -14.09 2.74 2.95
CA ASP A 6 -14.00 2.03 1.67
C ASP A 6 -13.28 2.91 0.64
N LEU A 7 -12.07 2.48 0.24
CA LEU A 7 -11.32 3.10 -0.84
C LEU A 7 -11.62 2.41 -2.17
N GLU A 8 -11.99 3.20 -3.17
CA GLU A 8 -12.20 2.71 -4.53
C GLU A 8 -11.04 3.09 -5.44
N THR A 9 -10.26 2.09 -5.87
CA THR A 9 -9.01 2.33 -6.61
C THR A 9 -9.21 2.58 -8.10
N CYS A 10 -10.27 2.07 -8.72
CA CYS A 10 -10.38 2.00 -10.18
C CYS A 10 -11.56 2.78 -10.80
N ASN A 11 -12.66 3.03 -10.07
CA ASN A 11 -13.81 3.75 -10.62
C ASN A 11 -14.74 4.30 -9.53
N PRO A 12 -14.46 5.48 -8.96
CA PRO A 12 -15.20 6.00 -7.79
C PRO A 12 -16.63 6.51 -8.10
N LEU A 13 -17.04 6.60 -9.37
CA LEU A 13 -18.28 7.32 -9.76
C LEU A 13 -19.17 6.56 -10.79
N GLY A 14 -18.82 5.34 -11.19
CA GLY A 14 -19.55 4.59 -12.24
C GLY A 14 -20.31 3.35 -11.77
N SER A 15 -21.13 2.74 -12.64
CA SER A 15 -21.89 1.51 -12.33
C SER A 15 -21.04 0.27 -11.99
N ARG A 16 -19.72 0.34 -12.17
CA ARG A 16 -18.73 -0.69 -11.80
C ARG A 16 -17.91 -0.33 -10.54
N ALA A 17 -18.32 0.70 -9.80
CA ALA A 17 -17.76 1.22 -8.54
C ALA A 17 -17.86 0.24 -7.34
N THR A 18 -17.62 -1.04 -7.56
CA THR A 18 -17.56 -2.05 -6.48
C THR A 18 -16.55 -3.16 -6.72
N LYS A 19 -16.00 -3.29 -7.94
CA LYS A 19 -15.18 -4.46 -8.31
C LYS A 19 -13.80 -4.48 -7.66
N HIS A 20 -13.20 -3.32 -7.41
CA HIS A 20 -11.84 -3.17 -6.88
C HIS A 20 -11.81 -2.33 -5.58
N LYS A 21 -12.86 -2.41 -4.76
CA LYS A 21 -12.87 -1.73 -3.46
C LYS A 21 -11.95 -2.40 -2.44
N LEU A 22 -11.18 -1.57 -1.76
CA LEU A 22 -10.38 -1.92 -0.60
C LEU A 22 -11.05 -1.32 0.65
N GLY A 23 -11.22 -2.14 1.68
CA GLY A 23 -11.61 -1.69 3.00
C GLY A 23 -10.35 -1.36 3.79
N ALA A 24 -10.26 -0.11 4.24
CA ALA A 24 -9.18 0.39 5.07
C ALA A 24 -9.66 0.57 6.50
N PHE A 25 -8.92 -0.01 7.45
CA PHE A 25 -9.16 0.16 8.87
C PHE A 25 -8.15 1.15 9.41
N TYR A 26 -8.62 2.16 10.11
CA TYR A 26 -7.81 3.16 10.78
C TYR A 26 -8.04 3.10 12.28
N TYR A 27 -7.11 3.61 13.07
CA TYR A 27 -7.30 3.77 14.50
C TYR A 27 -6.77 5.11 15.00
N THR A 28 -7.38 5.58 16.08
CA THR A 28 -6.97 6.78 16.80
C THR A 28 -6.85 6.48 18.28
N LEU A 29 -5.81 7.00 18.91
CA LEU A 29 -5.55 6.82 20.34
C LEU A 29 -6.59 7.59 21.19
N GLY A 30 -7.33 6.85 22.01
CA GLY A 30 -8.44 7.37 22.81
C GLY A 30 -8.03 8.13 24.07
N ASN A 31 -6.74 8.21 24.38
CA ASN A 31 -6.20 8.97 25.51
C ASN A 31 -5.65 10.35 25.11
N ILE A 32 -5.71 10.70 23.83
CA ILE A 32 -5.35 12.03 23.32
C ILE A 32 -6.56 12.95 23.48
N GLU A 33 -6.32 14.18 23.93
CA GLU A 33 -7.33 15.23 24.11
C GLU A 33 -8.10 15.47 22.79
N PRO A 34 -9.44 15.68 22.82
CA PRO A 34 -10.27 15.71 21.61
C PRO A 34 -9.81 16.69 20.53
N MET A 35 -9.23 17.84 20.92
CA MET A 35 -8.68 18.83 19.99
C MET A 35 -7.54 18.28 19.10
N HIS A 36 -6.78 17.33 19.60
CA HIS A 36 -5.67 16.70 18.86
C HIS A 36 -6.08 15.36 18.22
N ARG A 37 -7.23 14.80 18.61
CA ARG A 37 -7.78 13.55 18.08
C ARG A 37 -8.33 13.69 16.65
N SER A 38 -8.88 14.86 16.32
CA SER A 38 -9.49 15.14 15.02
C SER A 38 -8.51 15.61 13.94
N SER A 39 -7.20 15.64 14.25
CA SER A 39 -6.17 15.95 13.26
C SER A 39 -5.84 14.70 12.44
N GLU A 40 -5.72 14.82 11.12
CA GLU A 40 -5.36 13.71 10.22
C GLU A 40 -4.08 12.98 10.65
N LYS A 41 -3.15 13.68 11.31
CA LYS A 41 -1.90 13.11 11.84
C LYS A 41 -2.11 12.10 12.98
N ALA A 42 -3.26 12.14 13.64
CA ALA A 42 -3.61 11.22 14.72
C ALA A 42 -4.33 9.96 14.23
N ILE A 43 -4.71 9.91 12.95
CA ILE A 43 -5.39 8.77 12.33
C ILE A 43 -4.33 7.87 11.69
N GLN A 44 -4.21 6.65 12.20
CA GLN A 44 -3.19 5.70 11.78
C GLN A 44 -3.83 4.52 11.06
N LEU A 45 -3.27 4.09 9.94
CA LEU A 45 -3.75 2.91 9.22
C LEU A 45 -3.43 1.64 10.03
N LEU A 46 -4.44 0.80 10.24
CA LEU A 46 -4.36 -0.47 10.95
C LEU A 46 -4.16 -1.64 9.98
N CYS A 47 -5.05 -1.76 8.98
CA CYS A 47 -4.97 -2.82 7.98
C CYS A 47 -5.78 -2.50 6.71
N LEU A 48 -5.46 -3.20 5.63
CA LEU A 48 -6.15 -3.15 4.35
C LEU A 48 -6.61 -4.53 3.94
N CYS A 49 -7.82 -4.62 3.37
CA CYS A 49 -8.30 -5.86 2.79
C CYS A 49 -9.28 -5.60 1.65
N LYS A 50 -9.50 -6.58 0.78
CA LYS A 50 -10.51 -6.45 -0.29
C LYS A 50 -11.90 -6.36 0.34
N THR A 51 -12.68 -5.35 -0.01
CA THR A 51 -14.07 -5.19 0.48
C THR A 51 -14.93 -6.40 0.11
N LEU A 52 -14.60 -7.10 -0.98
CA LEU A 52 -15.24 -8.38 -1.34
C LEU A 52 -15.02 -9.48 -0.29
N ASN A 53 -13.82 -9.56 0.30
CA ASN A 53 -13.53 -10.54 1.35
C ASN A 53 -14.27 -10.16 2.64
N ILE A 54 -14.35 -8.87 2.97
CA ILE A 54 -15.15 -8.39 4.10
C ILE A 54 -16.63 -8.72 3.91
N LYS A 55 -17.18 -8.50 2.71
CA LYS A 55 -18.58 -8.83 2.41
C LYS A 55 -18.86 -10.32 2.40
N LYS A 56 -17.90 -11.13 1.96
CA LYS A 56 -18.05 -12.59 1.84
C LYS A 56 -17.92 -13.30 3.17
N TYR A 57 -16.95 -12.92 3.98
CA TYR A 57 -16.65 -13.60 5.25
C TYR A 57 -17.23 -12.84 6.45
N GLY A 58 -17.58 -11.56 6.29
CA GLY A 58 -17.94 -10.66 7.38
C GLY A 58 -16.70 -10.01 7.99
N ILE A 59 -16.84 -8.79 8.51
CA ILE A 59 -15.80 -8.14 9.33
C ILE A 59 -15.44 -9.02 10.52
N ASP A 60 -16.42 -9.75 11.05
CA ASP A 60 -16.26 -10.64 12.20
C ASP A 60 -15.48 -11.92 11.88
N ALA A 61 -15.26 -12.28 10.61
CA ALA A 61 -14.46 -13.47 10.27
C ALA A 61 -12.96 -13.23 10.25
N PHE A 62 -12.51 -11.97 10.30
CA PHE A 62 -11.09 -11.65 10.47
C PHE A 62 -10.81 -11.42 11.95
N HIS A 63 -10.68 -12.52 12.67
CA HIS A 63 -10.22 -12.47 14.05
C HIS A 63 -8.69 -12.47 14.10
N GLU A 64 -8.14 -11.57 14.91
CA GLU A 64 -6.72 -11.51 15.27
C GLU A 64 -6.14 -12.90 15.61
N LYS A 65 -6.93 -13.78 16.23
CA LYS A 65 -6.56 -15.17 16.55
C LYS A 65 -6.15 -16.05 15.36
N TYR A 66 -6.50 -15.68 14.13
CA TYR A 66 -6.12 -16.42 12.92
C TYR A 66 -4.73 -16.02 12.41
N PHE A 67 -4.15 -14.97 12.97
CA PHE A 67 -2.83 -14.49 12.60
C PHE A 67 -1.90 -14.60 13.80
N VAL A 68 -0.66 -15.00 13.56
CA VAL A 68 0.36 -14.96 14.59
C VAL A 68 0.85 -13.53 14.67
N LEU A 69 0.47 -12.83 15.75
CA LEU A 69 1.00 -11.51 16.04
C LEU A 69 2.51 -11.59 16.24
N HIS A 70 3.23 -10.63 15.70
CA HIS A 70 4.63 -10.46 16.03
C HIS A 70 4.75 -10.11 17.52
N THR A 71 5.54 -10.92 18.24
CA THR A 71 5.93 -10.62 19.61
C THR A 71 7.31 -9.97 19.62
N LYS A 72 7.64 -9.24 20.69
CA LYS A 72 9.00 -8.68 20.86
C LYS A 72 10.04 -9.79 20.84
N ASP A 73 9.78 -10.86 21.58
CA ASP A 73 10.66 -12.03 21.64
C ASP A 73 10.83 -12.70 20.28
N GLY A 74 9.74 -12.83 19.51
CA GLY A 74 9.78 -13.38 18.15
C GLY A 74 10.60 -12.51 17.20
N TYR A 75 10.48 -11.19 17.30
CA TYR A 75 11.32 -10.26 16.54
C TYR A 75 12.80 -10.38 16.92
N ASP A 76 13.11 -10.46 18.22
CA ASP A 76 14.49 -10.58 18.69
C ASP A 76 15.13 -11.90 18.25
N GLN A 77 14.38 -13.01 18.30
CA GLN A 77 14.81 -14.30 17.75
C GLN A 77 15.10 -14.21 16.24
N CYS A 78 14.22 -13.56 15.46
CA CYS A 78 14.47 -13.33 14.04
C CYS A 78 15.73 -12.49 13.82
N CYS A 79 15.95 -11.44 14.60
CA CYS A 79 17.17 -10.63 14.53
C CYS A 79 18.44 -11.46 14.85
N ASP A 80 18.39 -12.28 15.88
CA ASP A 80 19.53 -13.13 16.26
C ASP A 80 19.84 -14.16 15.17
N GLN A 81 18.81 -14.74 14.53
CA GLN A 81 18.98 -15.64 13.39
C GLN A 81 19.54 -14.95 12.15
N VAL A 82 19.12 -13.72 11.86
CA VAL A 82 19.68 -12.92 10.76
C VAL A 82 21.16 -12.60 11.02
N LEU A 83 21.52 -12.27 12.27
CA LEU A 83 22.91 -12.03 12.65
C LEU A 83 23.79 -13.30 12.56
N ALA A 84 23.24 -14.45 12.95
CA ALA A 84 23.99 -15.70 12.98
C ALA A 84 24.11 -16.40 11.62
N PHE A 85 23.07 -16.32 10.78
CA PHE A 85 22.95 -17.16 9.58
C PHE A 85 22.77 -16.36 8.27
N GLY A 86 22.65 -15.03 8.33
CA GLY A 86 22.78 -14.14 7.17
C GLY A 86 21.61 -14.10 6.18
N GLU A 87 21.94 -13.89 4.90
CA GLU A 87 21.08 -13.35 3.83
C GLU A 87 19.76 -14.11 3.61
N HIS A 88 19.76 -15.44 3.83
CA HIS A 88 18.55 -16.27 3.69
C HIS A 88 17.45 -15.81 4.66
N PHE A 89 17.78 -15.69 5.95
CA PHE A 89 16.82 -15.30 6.99
C PHE A 89 16.41 -13.83 6.89
N SER A 90 17.28 -12.96 6.38
CA SER A 90 16.91 -11.57 6.10
C SER A 90 15.77 -11.49 5.08
N LYS A 91 15.84 -12.26 3.98
CA LYS A 91 14.77 -12.33 2.98
C LYS A 91 13.52 -13.03 3.51
N THR A 92 13.66 -14.10 4.29
CA THR A 92 12.53 -14.84 4.86
C THR A 92 11.72 -14.01 5.85
N TYR A 93 12.39 -13.23 6.70
CA TYR A 93 11.72 -12.43 7.74
C TYR A 93 11.50 -10.97 7.35
N GLY A 94 12.11 -10.50 6.26
CA GLY A 94 12.10 -9.09 5.89
C GLY A 94 12.86 -8.19 6.89
N ILE A 95 13.78 -8.75 7.67
CA ILE A 95 14.54 -8.04 8.71
C ILE A 95 16.02 -8.06 8.35
N ASN A 96 16.60 -6.87 8.11
CA ASN A 96 18.03 -6.75 7.82
C ASN A 96 18.91 -6.68 9.06
N ARG A 97 18.40 -6.08 10.15
CA ARG A 97 19.12 -5.87 11.41
C ARG A 97 18.16 -5.49 12.53
N ARG A 98 18.62 -5.61 13.78
CA ARG A 98 17.92 -5.08 14.95
C ARG A 98 17.81 -3.56 14.85
N SER A 99 16.62 -3.03 15.07
CA SER A 99 16.38 -1.58 15.06
C SER A 99 16.92 -0.94 16.34
N ILE A 100 17.73 0.11 16.19
CA ILE A 100 18.22 0.93 17.33
C ILE A 100 17.06 1.56 18.13
N LEU A 101 15.90 1.72 17.50
CA LEU A 101 14.72 2.31 18.17
C LEU A 101 14.16 1.38 19.27
N ASN A 102 14.49 0.09 19.22
CA ASN A 102 14.09 -0.87 20.26
C ASN A 102 14.82 -0.64 21.60
N GLU A 103 15.91 0.12 21.62
CA GLU A 103 16.60 0.50 22.86
C GLU A 103 15.83 1.57 23.65
N SER A 104 14.81 2.19 23.04
CA SER A 104 13.95 3.16 23.71
C SER A 104 13.02 2.49 24.73
N ARG A 105 13.01 3.01 25.96
CA ARG A 105 12.20 2.46 27.08
C ARG A 105 10.71 2.34 26.78
N PHE A 106 10.18 3.17 25.88
CA PHE A 106 8.75 3.24 25.58
C PHE A 106 8.40 2.90 24.14
N PHE A 107 9.35 2.45 23.32
CA PHE A 107 9.11 2.19 21.91
C PHE A 107 9.74 0.85 21.48
N HIS A 108 9.01 0.10 20.66
CA HIS A 108 9.50 -1.12 20.02
C HIS A 108 8.87 -1.23 18.64
N VAL A 109 9.66 -1.60 17.62
CA VAL A 109 9.21 -1.62 16.22
C VAL A 109 8.00 -2.52 15.98
N VAL A 110 7.97 -3.68 16.66
CA VAL A 110 6.84 -4.64 16.60
C VAL A 110 5.50 -4.03 17.03
N GLY A 111 5.51 -3.01 17.90
CA GLY A 111 4.28 -2.44 18.45
C GLY A 111 3.87 -1.10 17.86
N ARG A 112 4.71 -0.43 17.04
CA ARG A 112 4.55 1.02 16.79
C ARG A 112 5.05 1.56 15.45
N LEU A 113 5.40 0.72 14.47
CA LEU A 113 5.62 1.25 13.12
C LEU A 113 4.29 1.20 12.34
N PRO A 114 3.70 2.36 11.98
CA PRO A 114 2.55 2.37 11.09
C PRO A 114 2.96 1.77 9.74
N THR A 115 2.08 0.96 9.14
CA THR A 115 2.24 0.50 7.76
C THR A 115 2.41 1.71 6.85
N ASP A 116 3.45 1.69 6.04
CA ASP A 116 3.84 2.82 5.22
C ASP A 116 3.04 2.77 3.92
N ALA A 117 1.89 3.44 3.91
CA ALA A 117 1.03 3.46 2.72
C ALA A 117 1.76 3.97 1.46
N MET A 118 2.76 4.84 1.63
CA MET A 118 3.57 5.33 0.51
C MET A 118 4.44 4.21 -0.05
N HIS A 119 5.11 3.41 0.78
CA HIS A 119 5.99 2.34 0.29
C HIS A 119 5.25 1.03 -0.02
N ASP A 120 4.24 0.66 0.78
CA ASP A 120 3.49 -0.59 0.63
C ASP A 120 2.45 -0.51 -0.49
N ILE A 121 1.80 0.64 -0.66
CA ILE A 121 0.75 0.84 -1.68
C ILE A 121 1.30 1.63 -2.85
N LEU A 122 1.69 2.89 -2.65
CA LEU A 122 1.99 3.81 -3.77
C LEU A 122 3.24 3.41 -4.55
N GLU A 123 4.32 3.05 -3.84
CA GLU A 123 5.57 2.54 -4.43
C GLU A 123 5.62 1.01 -4.50
N GLY A 124 4.68 0.33 -3.82
CA GLY A 124 4.56 -1.11 -3.76
C GLY A 124 3.52 -1.63 -4.74
N VAL A 125 2.40 -2.16 -4.23
CA VAL A 125 1.48 -2.97 -5.05
C VAL A 125 0.79 -2.18 -6.18
N LEU A 126 0.51 -0.88 -5.97
CA LEU A 126 -0.33 -0.10 -6.89
C LEU A 126 0.28 0.00 -8.29
N HIS A 127 1.60 0.16 -8.40
CA HIS A 127 2.23 0.28 -9.72
C HIS A 127 2.18 -1.01 -10.55
N TYR A 128 2.03 -2.17 -9.88
CA TYR A 128 1.94 -3.48 -10.52
C TYR A 128 0.54 -3.69 -11.08
N GLU A 129 -0.48 -3.38 -10.26
CA GLU A 129 -1.88 -3.47 -10.67
C GLU A 129 -2.17 -2.49 -11.82
N MET A 130 -1.67 -1.26 -11.75
CA MET A 130 -1.83 -0.28 -12.82
C MET A 130 -1.24 -0.74 -14.14
N LYS A 131 -0.11 -1.46 -14.12
CA LYS A 131 0.51 -1.98 -15.35
C LYS A 131 -0.36 -3.02 -16.04
N GLU A 132 -0.82 -4.00 -15.28
CA GLU A 132 -1.64 -5.08 -15.83
C GLU A 132 -3.00 -4.56 -16.28
N MET A 133 -3.59 -3.59 -15.56
CA MET A 133 -4.81 -2.91 -16.01
C MET A 133 -4.63 -2.15 -17.32
N LEU A 134 -3.53 -1.40 -17.48
CA LEU A 134 -3.24 -0.69 -18.71
C LEU A 134 -3.01 -1.66 -19.88
N LYS A 135 -2.30 -2.78 -19.65
CA LYS A 135 -2.14 -3.84 -20.66
C LYS A 135 -3.49 -4.39 -21.09
N ASP A 136 -4.36 -4.73 -20.14
CA ASP A 136 -5.68 -5.28 -20.41
C ASP A 136 -6.56 -4.30 -21.19
N PHE A 137 -6.64 -3.04 -20.76
CA PHE A 137 -7.47 -2.02 -21.41
C PHE A 137 -7.01 -1.67 -22.82
N ILE A 138 -5.70 -1.67 -23.08
CA ILE A 138 -5.12 -1.32 -24.38
C ILE A 138 -5.09 -2.54 -25.33
N LYS A 139 -4.65 -3.70 -24.84
CA LYS A 139 -4.35 -4.88 -25.69
C LYS A 139 -5.47 -5.89 -25.77
N VAL A 140 -6.32 -6.00 -24.75
CA VAL A 140 -7.39 -7.01 -24.69
C VAL A 140 -8.73 -6.34 -25.00
N HIS A 141 -9.06 -5.27 -24.29
CA HIS A 141 -10.34 -4.59 -24.44
C HIS A 141 -10.35 -3.48 -25.50
N HIS A 142 -9.17 -3.05 -25.98
CA HIS A 142 -9.01 -1.98 -26.98
C HIS A 142 -9.83 -0.71 -26.67
N MET A 143 -9.90 -0.32 -25.39
CA MET A 143 -10.68 0.85 -24.95
C MET A 143 -10.05 2.17 -25.38
N PHE A 144 -8.72 2.22 -25.45
CA PHE A 144 -7.93 3.34 -25.92
C PHE A 144 -6.54 2.84 -26.34
N THR A 145 -5.81 3.62 -27.12
CA THR A 145 -4.44 3.27 -27.52
C THR A 145 -3.41 3.83 -26.55
N LEU A 146 -2.19 3.27 -26.56
CA LEU A 146 -1.08 3.82 -25.80
C LEU A 146 -0.76 5.28 -26.21
N GLU A 147 -0.98 5.61 -27.49
CA GLU A 147 -0.83 6.97 -28.02
C GLU A 147 -1.89 7.92 -27.45
N ASP A 148 -3.14 7.49 -27.33
CA ASP A 148 -4.21 8.27 -26.69
C ASP A 148 -3.88 8.58 -25.24
N LEU A 149 -3.39 7.58 -24.49
CA LEU A 149 -2.99 7.75 -23.09
C LEU A 149 -1.84 8.75 -22.95
N ASN A 150 -0.77 8.57 -23.72
CA ASN A 150 0.39 9.46 -23.66
C ASN A 150 0.04 10.89 -24.09
N SER A 151 -0.84 11.04 -25.10
CA SER A 151 -1.35 12.34 -25.53
C SER A 151 -2.19 13.02 -24.44
N ARG A 152 -3.00 12.26 -23.70
CA ARG A 152 -3.76 12.78 -22.56
C ARG A 152 -2.86 13.19 -21.41
N ILE A 153 -1.85 12.38 -21.07
CA ILE A 153 -0.87 12.72 -20.04
C ILE A 153 -0.17 14.04 -20.42
N ALA A 154 0.28 14.21 -21.67
CA ALA A 154 0.98 15.42 -22.09
C ALA A 154 0.11 16.69 -22.06
N ARG A 155 -1.20 16.56 -22.28
CA ARG A 155 -2.14 17.70 -22.40
C ARG A 155 -2.90 17.98 -21.10
N PHE A 156 -2.80 17.11 -20.11
CA PHE A 156 -3.46 17.30 -18.82
C PHE A 156 -2.80 18.43 -18.05
N ASP A 157 -3.61 19.36 -17.54
CA ASP A 157 -3.11 20.46 -16.71
C ASP A 157 -2.90 19.95 -15.27
N PHE A 158 -1.66 19.63 -14.93
CA PHE A 158 -1.28 19.21 -13.57
C PHE A 158 -1.16 20.40 -12.60
N GLY A 159 -1.24 21.64 -13.10
CA GLY A 159 -0.99 22.85 -12.34
C GLY A 159 0.50 23.10 -12.07
N TYR A 160 0.83 24.37 -11.81
CA TYR A 160 2.20 24.86 -11.65
C TYR A 160 3.05 24.06 -10.63
N TYR A 161 2.44 23.63 -9.54
CA TYR A 161 3.14 22.91 -8.46
C TYR A 161 3.52 21.47 -8.81
N ASN A 162 2.80 20.83 -9.74
CA ASN A 162 3.00 19.41 -10.07
C ASN A 162 3.54 19.17 -11.47
N ASP A 163 3.75 20.21 -12.28
CA ASP A 163 4.27 20.07 -13.66
C ASP A 163 5.69 19.43 -13.70
N LYS A 164 6.44 19.52 -12.59
CA LYS A 164 7.72 18.82 -12.38
C LYS A 164 7.58 17.33 -11.99
N ASN A 165 6.40 16.92 -11.52
CA ASN A 165 6.09 15.56 -11.07
C ASN A 165 5.15 14.82 -12.04
N LYS A 166 5.03 15.31 -13.28
CA LYS A 166 4.12 14.70 -14.25
C LYS A 166 4.62 13.32 -14.71
N PRO A 167 3.71 12.37 -15.01
CA PRO A 167 4.08 11.05 -15.47
C PRO A 167 4.85 11.11 -16.79
N SER A 168 5.95 10.36 -16.91
CA SER A 168 6.67 10.21 -18.19
C SER A 168 5.83 9.41 -19.18
N PRO A 169 5.98 9.63 -20.50
CA PRO A 169 5.30 8.79 -21.50
C PRO A 169 5.64 7.30 -21.31
N ILE A 170 4.61 6.45 -21.37
CA ILE A 170 4.78 4.99 -21.25
C ILE A 170 5.11 4.44 -22.64
N THR A 171 6.20 3.67 -22.74
CA THR A 171 6.60 3.03 -24.01
C THR A 171 6.00 1.63 -24.15
N GLU A 172 5.76 1.21 -25.39
CA GLU A 172 5.21 -0.13 -25.69
C GLU A 172 6.11 -1.25 -25.18
N GLN A 173 7.43 -1.05 -25.24
CA GLN A 173 8.42 -1.96 -24.65
C GLN A 173 8.20 -2.11 -23.14
N LYS A 174 8.03 -1.00 -22.42
CA LYS A 174 7.82 -1.02 -20.96
C LYS A 174 6.48 -1.63 -20.57
N LEU A 175 5.45 -1.40 -21.38
CA LEU A 175 4.13 -1.99 -21.21
C LEU A 175 4.11 -3.49 -21.57
N SER A 176 4.97 -3.97 -22.46
CA SER A 176 5.01 -5.39 -22.88
C SER A 176 5.97 -6.26 -22.09
N LEU A 177 6.91 -5.67 -21.33
CA LEU A 177 7.80 -6.43 -20.46
C LEU A 177 7.01 -7.27 -19.44
N ASN A 178 7.53 -8.47 -19.18
CA ASN A 178 7.00 -9.42 -18.20
C ASN A 178 7.33 -9.04 -16.75
N ASP A 179 8.01 -7.91 -16.52
CA ASP A 179 8.11 -7.34 -15.18
C ASP A 179 6.78 -6.64 -14.84
N HIS A 180 6.43 -6.62 -13.57
CA HIS A 180 5.21 -5.94 -13.15
C HIS A 180 5.41 -4.42 -13.00
N SER A 181 6.65 -3.93 -13.03
CA SER A 181 6.99 -2.56 -12.71
C SER A 181 6.61 -1.56 -13.81
N LEU A 182 5.97 -0.46 -13.40
CA LEU A 182 5.75 0.75 -14.20
C LEU A 182 6.57 1.94 -13.67
N LYS A 183 7.74 1.71 -13.06
CA LYS A 183 8.57 2.80 -12.55
C LYS A 183 8.94 3.78 -13.67
N GLN A 184 8.49 5.02 -13.55
CA GLN A 184 8.82 6.10 -14.46
C GLN A 184 9.98 6.88 -13.86
N HIS A 185 11.06 7.03 -14.61
CA HIS A 185 12.09 8.01 -14.29
C HIS A 185 11.67 9.31 -15.00
N GLY A 186 11.42 10.34 -14.20
CA GLY A 186 11.30 11.73 -14.64
C GLY A 186 12.67 12.37 -14.65
#